data_AF-A0A3B9K186-F1
#
_entry.id   AF-A0A3B9K186-F1
#
_cell.length_a   1.000
_cell.length_b   1.000
_cell.length_c   1.000
_cell.angle_alpha   90.00
_cell.angle_beta   90.00
_cell.angle_gamma   90.00
#
_symmetry.space_group_name_H-M   'P 1'
#
loop_
_entity.id
_entity.type
_entity.pdbx_description
1 polymer ?
#
loop_
_entity_poly.entity_id
_entity_poly.type
_entity_poly.pdbx_seq_one_letter_code
_entity_poly.pdbx_strand_id
1 'polypeptide(L)' 'MTLPILYSFRRCPYAMRARMVLLHSKIQCEIREI' A
#
# COMPACT_ATOMS: atom_id res chain seq x y z
N MET A 1 9.91 -15.10 -5.93
CA MET A 1 8.62 -14.81 -5.28
C MET A 1 8.32 -13.34 -5.54
N THR A 2 7.34 -13.02 -6.38
CA THR A 2 6.97 -11.62 -6.70
C THR A 2 6.01 -11.10 -5.63
N LEU A 3 6.44 -10.12 -4.83
CA LEU A 3 5.56 -9.43 -3.89
C LEU A 3 4.55 -8.57 -4.68
N PRO A 4 3.29 -8.45 -4.23
CA PRO A 4 2.32 -7.56 -4.85
C PRO A 4 2.78 -6.10 -4.72
N ILE A 5 2.58 -5.31 -5.77
CA ILE A 5 2.93 -3.89 -5.80
C ILE A 5 1.67 -3.07 -5.54
N LEU A 6 1.67 -2.29 -4.46
CA LEU A 6 0.67 -1.27 -4.19
C LEU A 6 1.14 0.07 -4.75
N TYR A 7 0.44 0.56 -5.76
CA TYR A 7 0.60 1.93 -6.22
C TYR A 7 -0.16 2.89 -5.31
N SER A 8 0.54 3.89 -4.77
CA SER A 8 0.01 4.74 -3.72
C SER A 8 0.56 6.16 -3.83
N PHE A 9 -0.34 7.13 -4.02
CA PHE A 9 -0.02 8.54 -3.95
C PHE A 9 0.01 9.04 -2.50
N ARG A 10 1.06 9.79 -2.11
CA ARG A 10 1.27 10.25 -0.72
C ARG A 10 0.09 11.04 -0.14
N ARG A 11 -0.61 11.83 -0.97
CA ARG A 11 -1.72 12.72 -0.55
C ARG A 11 -3.12 12.18 -0.86
N CYS A 12 -3.24 10.99 -1.44
CA CYS A 12 -4.56 10.43 -1.74
C CYS A 12 -5.18 9.82 -0.46
N PRO A 13 -6.37 10.28 -0.03
CA PRO A 13 -7.02 9.76 1.18
C PRO A 13 -7.37 8.27 1.06
N TYR A 14 -7.61 7.77 -0.16
CA TYR A 14 -7.81 6.34 -0.41
C TYR A 14 -6.53 5.54 -0.22
N ALA A 15 -5.39 6.04 -0.73
CA ALA A 15 -4.10 5.38 -0.59
C ALA A 15 -3.64 5.32 0.88
N MET A 16 -3.92 6.38 1.66
CA MET A 16 -3.69 6.38 3.11
C MET A 16 -4.46 5.24 3.80
N ARG A 17 -5.73 5.05 3.45
CA ARG A 17 -6.59 4.00 4.01
C ARG A 17 -6.09 2.60 3.63
N ALA A 18 -5.69 2.40 2.38
CA ALA A 18 -5.12 1.14 1.91
C ALA A 18 -3.84 0.76 2.68
N ARG A 19 -2.95 1.73 2.95
CA ARG A 19 -1.75 1.51 3.78
C ARG A 19 -2.10 1.06 5.19
N MET A 20 -3.12 1.66 5.81
CA MET A 20 -3.59 1.24 7.15
C MET A 20 -4.11 -0.20 7.15
N VAL A 21 -4.89 -0.59 6.13
CA VAL A 21 -5.42 -1.96 6.00
C VAL A 21 -4.27 -2.96 5.84
N LEU A 22 -3.28 -2.67 4.99
CA LEU A 22 -2.13 -3.54 4.80
C LEU A 22 -1.31 -3.76 6.08
N LEU A 23 -1.10 -2.69 6.85
CA LEU A 23 -0.44 -2.75 8.16
C LEU A 23 -1.23 -3.62 9.14
N HIS A 24 -2.55 -3.46 9.19
CA HIS A 24 -3.42 -4.25 10.08
C HIS A 24 -3.47 -5.73 9.69
N SER A 25 -3.54 -6.03 8.38
CA SER A 25 -3.60 -7.40 7.85
C SER A 25 -2.23 -8.08 7.75
N LYS A 26 -1.13 -7.40 8.13
CA LYS A 26 0.26 -7.91 8.05
C LYS A 26 0.65 -8.44 6.66
N ILE A 27 0.09 -7.83 5.62
CA ILE A 27 0.37 -8.22 4.23
C ILE A 27 1.67 -7.56 3.78
N GLN A 28 2.61 -8.34 3.26
CA GLN A 28 3.83 -7.81 2.66
C GLN A 28 3.59 -7.45 1.19
N CYS A 29 3.84 -6.19 0.86
CA CYS A 29 3.74 -5.65 -0.49
C CYS A 29 4.76 -4.53 -0.67
N GLU A 30 5.15 -4.28 -1.91
CA GLU A 30 5.98 -3.13 -2.25
C GLU A 30 5.10 -1.91 -2.49
N ILE A 31 5.44 -0.75 -1.90
CA ILE A 31 4.69 0.49 -2.12
C ILE A 31 5.45 1.32 -3.15
N ARG A 32 4.81 1.63 -4.28
CA ARG A 32 5.36 2.50 -5.31
C ARG A 32 4.58 3.80 -5.39
N GLU A 33 5.29 4.91 -5.28
CA GLU A 33 4.71 6.22 -5.50
C GLU A 33 4.59 6.50 -7.01
N ILE A 34 3.42 7.02 -7.38
CA ILE A 34 3.09 7.64 -8.68
C ILE A 34 2.64 9.05 -8.34
#